data_AF-A0A955YIG5-F1
#
_entry.id   AF-A0A955YIG5-F1
#
_cell.length_a   1.000
_cell.length_b   1.000
_cell.length_c   1.000
_cell.angle_alpha   90.00
_cell.angle_beta   90.00
_cell.angle_gamma   90.00
#
_symmetry.space_group_name_H-M   'P 1'
#
loop_
_entity.id
_entity.type
_entity.pdbx_description
1 polymer ?
#
loop_
_entity_poly.entity_id
_entity_poly.type
_entity_poly.pdbx_seq_one_letter_code
_entity_poly.pdbx_strand_id
1 'polypeptide(L)'
;MIVKSVKFFWSLLVFAAVTWFVFFVPLGERTLFQHFLRIAQTDEAQDLGREVEEAGRRVGDEVQRSVEESARERLERERLEREADEPRPQP
;
A
#
# COMPACT_ATOMS: atom_id res chain seq x y z
N MET A 1 -22.61 2.05 13.95
CA MET A 1 -21.44 1.25 13.51
C MET A 1 -21.84 -0.06 12.82
N ILE A 2 -22.79 -0.83 13.37
CA ILE A 2 -23.29 -2.10 12.78
C ILE A 2 -23.69 -2.02 11.29
N VAL A 3 -24.44 -0.99 10.87
CA VAL A 3 -24.83 -0.83 9.45
C VAL A 3 -23.64 -0.63 8.50
N LYS A 4 -22.55 0.01 8.96
CA LYS A 4 -21.32 0.11 8.18
C LYS A 4 -20.63 -1.25 8.06
N SER A 5 -20.58 -2.01 9.14
CA SER A 5 -20.05 -3.39 9.13
C SER A 5 -20.87 -4.31 8.24
N VAL A 6 -22.21 -4.28 8.31
CA VAL A 6 -23.09 -5.10 7.45
C VAL A 6 -22.91 -4.76 5.97
N LYS A 7 -22.79 -3.47 5.62
CA LYS A 7 -22.48 -3.05 4.25
C LYS A 7 -21.09 -3.53 3.81
N PHE A 8 -20.10 -3.52 4.69
CA PHE A 8 -18.77 -4.08 4.43
C PHE A 8 -18.82 -5.59 4.20
N PHE A 9 -19.52 -6.35 5.05
CA PHE A 9 -19.70 -7.79 4.88
C PHE A 9 -20.42 -8.12 3.58
N TRP A 10 -21.47 -7.38 3.24
CA TRP A 10 -22.18 -7.55 1.97
C TRP A 10 -21.28 -7.23 0.77
N SER A 11 -20.53 -6.13 0.85
CA SER A 11 -19.55 -5.75 -0.18
C SER A 11 -18.47 -6.82 -0.34
N LEU A 12 -17.99 -7.39 0.76
CA LEU A 12 -16.98 -8.45 0.76
C LEU A 12 -17.55 -9.74 0.15
N LEU A 13 -18.80 -10.09 0.46
CA LEU A 13 -19.48 -11.26 -0.08
C LEU A 13 -19.71 -11.12 -1.59
N VAL A 14 -20.18 -9.97 -2.05
CA VAL A 14 -20.33 -9.67 -3.49
C VAL A 14 -18.97 -9.69 -4.18
N PHE A 15 -17.94 -9.08 -3.58
CA PHE A 15 -16.59 -9.11 -4.12
C PHE A 15 -16.03 -10.53 -4.24
N ALA A 16 -16.24 -11.36 -3.21
CA ALA A 16 -15.85 -12.77 -3.22
C ALA A 16 -16.59 -13.56 -4.30
N ALA A 17 -17.89 -13.31 -4.49
CA ALA A 17 -18.68 -13.96 -5.53
C ALA A 17 -18.21 -13.56 -6.95
N VAL A 18 -17.93 -12.28 -7.19
CA VAL A 18 -17.38 -11.79 -8.46
C VAL A 18 -16.00 -12.37 -8.71
N THR A 19 -15.14 -12.38 -7.70
CA THR A 19 -13.81 -12.98 -7.79
C THR A 19 -13.91 -14.47 -8.12
N TRP A 20 -14.74 -15.22 -7.40
CA TRP A 20 -14.97 -16.63 -7.68
C TRP A 20 -15.45 -16.84 -9.12
N PHE A 21 -16.39 -16.02 -9.60
CA PHE A 21 -16.88 -16.10 -10.98
C PHE A 21 -15.76 -15.89 -12.00
N VAL A 22 -14.92 -14.86 -11.82
CA VAL A 22 -13.81 -14.54 -12.74
C VAL A 22 -12.75 -15.65 -12.79
N PHE A 23 -12.48 -16.30 -11.65
CA PHE A 23 -11.46 -17.34 -11.55
C PHE A 23 -11.97 -18.73 -11.95
N PHE A 24 -13.22 -19.07 -11.62
CA PHE A 24 -13.74 -20.45 -11.72
C PHE A 24 -14.72 -20.67 -12.87
N VAL A 25 -15.34 -19.63 -13.43
CA VAL A 25 -16.26 -19.81 -14.57
C VAL A 25 -15.46 -19.79 -15.87
N PRO A 26 -15.33 -20.94 -16.57
CA PRO A 26 -14.71 -20.99 -17.88
C PRO A 26 -15.61 -20.28 -18.89
N LEU A 27 -15.06 -19.29 -19.59
CA LEU A 27 -15.71 -18.66 -20.74
C LEU A 27 -15.00 -19.17 -22.00
N GLY A 28 -15.46 -20.31 -22.51
CA GLY A 28 -14.80 -21.06 -23.60
C GLY A 28 -13.83 -22.12 -23.07
N GLU A 29 -12.61 -22.19 -23.63
CA GLU A 29 -11.58 -23.19 -23.26
C GLU A 29 -10.68 -22.78 -22.08
N ARG A 30 -10.76 -21.51 -21.63
CA ARG A 30 -9.95 -20.95 -20.53
C ARG A 30 -10.80 -20.04 -19.65
N THR A 31 -10.41 -19.83 -18.40
CA THR A 31 -11.13 -18.91 -17.49
C THR A 31 -10.83 -17.44 -17.86
N LEU A 32 -11.70 -16.49 -17.50
CA LEU A 32 -11.48 -15.06 -17.78
C LEU A 32 -10.15 -14.57 -17.20
N PHE A 33 -9.81 -15.05 -15.99
CA PHE A 33 -8.54 -14.78 -15.36
C PHE A 33 -7.35 -15.26 -16.19
N GLN A 34 -7.44 -16.45 -16.80
CA GLN A 34 -6.37 -16.95 -17.68
C GLN A 34 -6.25 -16.14 -18.98
N HIS A 35 -7.35 -15.62 -19.52
CA HIS A 35 -7.31 -14.74 -20.69
C HIS A 35 -6.70 -13.38 -20.34
N PHE A 36 -7.09 -12.83 -19.19
CA PHE A 36 -6.55 -11.58 -18.66
C PHE A 36 -5.06 -11.71 -18.33
N LEU A 37 -4.62 -12.80 -17.71
CA LEU A 37 -3.21 -13.06 -17.46
C LEU A 37 -2.41 -13.19 -18.75
N ARG A 38 -2.98 -13.79 -19.80
CA ARG A 38 -2.31 -13.87 -21.11
C ARG A 38 -2.15 -12.50 -21.76
N ILE A 39 -3.15 -11.63 -21.63
CA ILE A 39 -3.07 -10.24 -22.11
C ILE A 39 -2.11 -9.42 -21.23
N ALA A 40 -2.12 -9.60 -19.92
CA ALA A 40 -1.19 -8.91 -19.02
C ALA A 40 0.27 -9.40 -19.14
N GLN A 41 0.49 -10.58 -19.71
CA GLN A 41 1.81 -11.12 -20.02
C GLN A 41 2.34 -10.70 -21.40
N THR A 42 1.60 -9.92 -22.20
CA THR A 42 2.19 -9.36 -23.43
C THR A 42 3.31 -8.37 -23.10
N ASP A 43 4.32 -8.29 -23.97
CA ASP A 43 5.55 -7.54 -23.73
C ASP A 43 5.31 -6.07 -23.29
N GLU A 44 4.34 -5.38 -23.90
CA GLU A 44 3.92 -4.03 -23.50
C GLU A 44 3.53 -3.90 -22.02
N ALA A 45 2.80 -4.88 -21.48
CA ALA A 45 2.31 -4.83 -20.11
C ALA A 45 3.42 -5.15 -19.11
N GLN A 46 4.41 -5.96 -19.51
CA GLN A 46 5.59 -6.24 -18.70
C GLN A 46 6.53 -5.03 -18.65
N ASP A 47 6.69 -4.31 -19.76
CA ASP A 47 7.52 -3.10 -19.79
C ASP A 47 6.89 -1.97 -18.97
N LEU A 48 5.56 -1.77 -19.05
CA LEU A 48 4.84 -0.85 -18.16
C LEU A 48 4.98 -1.26 -16.69
N GLY A 49 4.96 -2.57 -16.38
CA GLY A 49 5.19 -3.07 -15.02
C GLY A 49 6.59 -2.74 -14.49
N ARG A 50 7.62 -2.86 -15.35
CA ARG A 50 9.01 -2.51 -15.00
C ARG A 50 9.15 -1.01 -14.73
N GLU A 51 8.54 -0.17 -15.55
CA GLU A 51 8.53 1.29 -15.34
C GLU A 51 7.83 1.67 -14.04
N VAL A 52 6.71 1.03 -13.72
CA VAL A 52 5.99 1.25 -12.45
C VAL A 52 6.82 0.78 -11.25
N GLU A 53 7.53 -0.34 -11.35
CA GLU A 53 8.43 -0.82 -10.30
C GLU A 53 9.57 0.17 -10.05
N GLU A 54 10.19 0.69 -11.11
CA GLU A 54 11.25 1.70 -11.01
C GLU A 54 10.74 3.04 -10.46
N ALA A 55 9.53 3.46 -10.83
CA ALA A 55 8.90 4.63 -10.25
C ALA A 55 8.57 4.41 -8.76
N GLY A 56 8.09 3.21 -8.42
CA GLY A 56 7.77 2.81 -7.04
C GLY A 56 8.99 2.82 -6.13
N ARG A 57 10.15 2.34 -6.61
CA ARG A 57 11.42 2.41 -5.86
C ARG A 57 11.82 3.86 -5.58
N ARG A 58 11.75 4.73 -6.59
CA ARG A 58 12.07 6.17 -6.41
C ARG A 58 11.17 6.85 -5.39
N VAL A 59 9.87 6.57 -5.43
CA VAL A 59 8.92 7.12 -4.45
C VAL A 59 9.15 6.52 -3.06
N GLY A 60 9.42 5.21 -2.98
CA GLY A 60 9.71 4.51 -1.72
C GLY A 60 10.93 5.09 -1.01
N ASP A 61 12.02 5.30 -1.73
CA ASP A 61 13.26 5.88 -1.19
C ASP A 61 13.03 7.32 -0.68
N GLU A 62 12.24 8.11 -1.39
CA GLU A 62 11.92 9.48 -1.00
C GLU A 62 11.05 9.52 0.26
N VAL A 63 10.03 8.65 0.32
CA VAL A 63 9.16 8.50 1.49
C VAL A 63 9.96 8.03 2.70
N GLN A 64 10.84 7.04 2.52
CA GLN A 64 11.70 6.56 3.60
C GLN A 64 12.58 7.69 4.15
N ARG A 65 13.23 8.47 3.27
CA ARG A 65 14.06 9.60 3.69
C ARG A 65 13.26 10.65 4.46
N SER A 66 12.09 11.02 3.95
CA SER A 66 11.21 12.00 4.59
C SER A 66 10.70 11.53 5.96
N VAL A 67 10.39 10.23 6.10
CA VAL A 67 10.00 9.63 7.38
C VAL A 67 11.16 9.63 8.38
N GLU A 68 12.37 9.25 7.94
CA GLU A 68 13.56 9.27 8.80
C GLU A 68 13.91 10.69 9.27
N GLU A 69 13.84 11.69 8.39
CA GLU A 69 14.09 13.09 8.72
C GLU A 69 13.05 13.61 9.71
N SER A 70 11.76 13.35 9.44
CA SER A 70 10.67 13.72 10.33
C SER A 70 10.81 13.05 11.71
N ALA A 71 11.25 11.80 11.77
CA ALA A 71 11.49 11.09 13.01
C ALA A 71 12.66 11.70 13.81
N ARG A 72 13.74 12.09 13.13
CA ARG A 72 14.89 12.77 13.76
C ARG A 72 14.50 14.13 14.33
N GLU A 73 13.79 14.96 13.57
CA GLU A 73 13.32 16.27 14.05
C GLU A 73 12.43 16.15 15.29
N ARG A 74 11.54 15.14 15.33
CA ARG A 74 10.69 14.91 16.50
C ARG A 74 11.49 14.50 17.73
N LEU A 75 12.48 13.63 17.57
CA LEU A 75 13.38 13.22 18.65
C LEU A 75 14.23 14.39 19.17
N GLU A 76 14.72 15.25 18.27
CA GLU A 76 15.49 16.44 18.65
C GLU A 76 14.62 17.45 19.42
N ARG A 77 13.38 17.69 18.99
CA ARG A 77 12.43 18.53 19.73
C ARG A 77 12.15 17.99 21.13
N GLU A 78 11.86 16.69 21.24
CA GLU A 78 11.62 16.05 22.54
C GLU A 78 12.85 16.14 23.45
N ARG A 79 14.06 16.03 22.90
CA ARG A 79 15.30 16.17 23.67
C ARG A 79 15.50 17.60 24.19
N LEU A 80 15.28 18.59 23.33
CA LEU A 80 15.40 20.01 23.70
C LEU A 80 14.37 20.42 24.75
N GLU A 81 13.14 19.91 24.64
CA GLU A 81 12.09 20.11 25.65
C GLU A 81 12.48 19.51 27.00
N ARG A 82 13.08 18.31 27.03
CA ARG A 82 13.59 17.69 28.26
C ARG A 82 14.77 18.45 28.88
N GLU A 83 15.68 18.94 28.06
CA GLU A 83 16.85 19.70 28.52
C GLU A 83 16.45 21.08 29.04
N ALA A 84 15.41 21.70 28.49
CA ALA A 84 14.85 22.95 28.98
C ALA A 84 14.09 22.82 30.31
N ASP A 85 13.53 21.63 30.59
CA ASP A 85 12.82 21.31 31.84
C ASP A 85 13.78 20.81 32.95
N GLU A 86 15.07 20.60 32.64
CA GLU A 86 16.08 20.22 33.62
C GLU A 86 16.59 21.47 34.38
N PRO A 87 16.37 21.59 35.70
CA PRO A 87 16.82 22.75 36.46
C PRO A 87 18.35 22.77 36.48
N ARG A 88 18.95 23.82 35.91
CA ARG A 88 20.41 24.04 35.93
C ARG A 88 20.94 23.83 37.35
N PRO A 89 21.98 22.99 37.56
CA PRO A 89 22.64 22.89 38.85
C PRO A 89 23.18 24.29 39.19
N GLN A 90 22.65 24.87 40.25
CA GLN A 90 23.16 26.14 40.77
C GLN A 90 24.59 25.90 41.30
N PRO A 91 25.55 26.79 40.97
CA PRO A 91 26.94 26.67 41.40
C PRO A 91 27.10 26.78 42.93
#